data_AF-A0AAJ4ARS9-F1
#
_entry.id   AF-A0AAJ4ARS9-F1
#
_cell.length_a   1.000
_cell.length_b   1.000
_cell.length_c   1.000
_cell.angle_alpha   90.00
_cell.angle_beta   90.00
_cell.angle_gamma   90.00
#
_symmetry.space_group_name_H-M   'P 1'
#
loop_
_entity.id
_entity.type
_entity.pdbx_description
1 polymer ?
#
loop_
_entity_poly.entity_id
_entity_poly.type
_entity_poly.pdbx_seq_one_letter_code
_entity_poly.pdbx_strand_id
1 'polypeptide(L)'
;MPKFSTIDKINRTTLFFTVIIFLLLSACSNYDPIPVEKCGDVVKHARKVLGSMAPDSASMMSDCKAASDSERGCVMAATKKGAVAQCM
;
A
#
# COMPACT_ATOMS: atom_id res chain seq x y z
N MET A 1 9.63 -42.37 -29.39
CA MET A 1 10.20 -41.33 -28.51
C MET A 1 9.11 -40.31 -28.20
N PRO A 2 8.97 -39.87 -26.93
CA PRO A 2 7.72 -39.34 -26.37
C PRO A 2 7.37 -37.90 -26.80
N LYS A 3 6.07 -37.59 -26.77
CA LYS A 3 5.44 -36.32 -27.12
C LYS A 3 5.87 -35.20 -26.15
N PHE A 4 6.73 -34.30 -26.59
CA PHE A 4 7.14 -33.08 -25.89
C PHE A 4 6.44 -31.88 -26.53
N SER A 5 5.38 -31.27 -25.95
CA SER A 5 4.97 -29.92 -26.43
C SER A 5 3.96 -29.07 -25.65
N THR A 6 3.05 -29.58 -24.81
CA THR A 6 1.93 -28.71 -24.35
C THR A 6 1.80 -28.54 -22.83
N ILE A 7 2.13 -29.57 -22.05
CA ILE A 7 1.96 -29.56 -20.59
C ILE A 7 2.97 -28.61 -19.90
N ASP A 8 4.22 -28.52 -20.38
CA ASP A 8 5.25 -27.62 -19.82
C ASP A 8 4.95 -26.12 -19.99
N LYS A 9 4.32 -25.72 -21.10
CA LYS A 9 3.98 -24.30 -21.36
C LYS A 9 2.85 -23.81 -20.47
N ILE A 10 1.86 -24.67 -20.20
CA ILE A 10 0.75 -24.38 -19.29
C ILE A 10 1.29 -24.24 -17.86
N ASN A 11 2.11 -25.20 -17.41
CA ASN A 11 2.73 -25.17 -16.07
C ASN A 11 3.62 -23.93 -15.86
N ARG A 12 4.43 -23.56 -16.85
CA ARG A 12 5.27 -22.36 -16.80
C ARG A 12 4.44 -21.08 -16.76
N THR A 13 3.42 -20.95 -17.61
CA THR A 13 2.59 -19.73 -17.66
C THR A 13 1.75 -19.57 -16.38
N THR A 14 1.17 -20.66 -15.86
CA THR A 14 0.42 -20.66 -14.59
C THR A 14 1.32 -20.38 -13.39
N LEU A 15 2.56 -20.89 -13.38
CA LEU A 15 3.54 -20.59 -12.34
C LEU A 15 3.90 -19.09 -12.31
N PHE A 16 4.12 -18.48 -13.49
CA PHE A 16 4.40 -17.05 -13.60
C PHE A 16 3.26 -16.17 -13.08
N PHE A 17 2.01 -16.49 -13.42
CA PHE A 17 0.84 -15.75 -12.91
C PHE A 17 0.67 -15.88 -11.39
N THR A 18 0.90 -17.07 -10.85
CA THR A 18 0.83 -17.32 -9.40
C THR A 18 1.90 -16.53 -8.63
N VAL A 19 3.13 -16.48 -9.13
CA VAL A 19 4.23 -15.71 -8.51
C VAL A 19 3.95 -14.20 -8.53
N ILE A 20 3.40 -13.66 -9.62
CA ILE A 20 3.04 -12.23 -9.70
C ILE A 20 1.95 -11.88 -8.67
N ILE A 21 0.94 -12.76 -8.50
CA ILE A 21 -0.11 -12.56 -7.50
C ILE A 21 0.50 -12.56 -6.08
N PHE A 22 1.37 -13.51 -5.74
CA PHE A 22 2.02 -13.52 -4.42
C PHE A 22 2.93 -12.30 -4.17
N LEU A 23 3.60 -11.77 -5.20
CA LEU A 23 4.37 -10.52 -5.11
C LEU A 23 3.45 -9.31 -4.86
N LEU A 24 2.27 -9.27 -5.48
CA LEU A 24 1.28 -8.21 -5.23
C LEU A 24 0.64 -8.30 -3.84
N LEU A 25 0.50 -9.51 -3.26
CA LEU A 25 0.03 -9.69 -1.89
C LEU A 25 1.09 -9.43 -0.80
N SER A 26 2.37 -9.28 -1.17
CA SER A 26 3.44 -8.98 -0.20
C SER A 26 3.46 -7.52 0.29
N ALA A 27 2.50 -6.69 -0.14
CA ALA A 27 2.31 -5.33 0.34
C ALA A 27 1.58 -5.24 1.70
N CYS A 28 1.26 -6.37 2.34
CA CYS A 28 0.90 -6.44 3.76
C CYS A 28 2.15 -6.25 4.64
N SER A 29 2.89 -5.17 4.44
CA SER A 29 3.85 -4.72 5.44
C SER A 29 3.04 -4.27 6.66
N ASN A 30 3.14 -5.01 7.76
CA ASN A 30 2.69 -4.52 9.06
C ASN A 30 3.50 -3.27 9.37
N TYR A 31 2.93 -2.10 9.07
CA TYR A 31 3.54 -0.83 9.38
C TYR A 31 3.55 -0.65 10.89
N ASP A 32 4.57 0.02 11.42
CA ASP A 32 4.60 0.35 12.84
C ASP A 32 3.32 1.14 13.19
N PRO A 33 2.49 0.65 14.11
CA PRO A 33 1.22 1.28 14.44
C PRO A 33 1.48 2.66 15.05
N ILE A 34 0.74 3.65 14.56
CA ILE A 34 0.85 5.04 15.01
C ILE A 34 -0.44 5.45 15.69
N PRO A 35 -0.38 5.90 16.95
CA PRO A 35 -1.58 6.21 17.71
C PRO A 35 -2.20 7.54 17.26
N VAL A 36 -3.49 7.73 17.53
CA VAL A 36 -4.29 8.86 17.02
C VAL A 36 -3.76 10.24 17.43
N GLU A 37 -3.07 10.35 18.56
CA GLU A 37 -2.47 11.58 19.07
C GLU A 37 -1.37 12.12 18.13
N LYS A 38 -0.81 11.24 17.27
CA LYS A 38 0.19 11.58 16.27
C LYS A 38 -0.41 12.05 14.94
N CYS A 39 -1.73 12.22 14.83
CA CYS A 39 -2.35 12.66 13.59
C CYS A 39 -1.82 14.00 13.05
N GLY A 40 -1.33 14.90 13.91
CA GLY A 40 -0.62 16.11 13.46
C GLY A 40 0.60 15.80 12.59
N ASP A 41 1.41 14.82 12.98
CA ASP A 41 2.60 14.39 12.26
C ASP A 41 2.22 13.65 10.98
N VAL A 42 1.21 12.77 11.03
CA VAL A 42 0.69 12.02 9.89
C VAL A 42 0.17 12.96 8.80
N VAL A 43 -0.68 13.93 9.15
CA VAL A 43 -1.23 14.91 8.19
C VAL A 43 -0.12 15.77 7.61
N LYS A 44 0.84 16.20 8.43
CA LYS A 44 1.99 16.99 7.95
C LYS A 44 2.82 16.20 6.93
N HIS A 45 3.09 14.93 7.19
CA HIS A 45 3.80 14.04 6.27
C HIS A 45 3.01 13.82 4.98
N ALA A 46 1.75 13.44 5.09
CA ALA A 46 0.89 13.17 3.95
C ALA A 46 0.75 14.40 3.03
N ARG A 47 0.56 15.60 3.61
CA ARG A 47 0.55 16.86 2.85
C ARG A 47 1.87 17.12 2.13
N LYS A 48 3.00 16.80 2.74
CA LYS A 48 4.32 16.91 2.11
C LYS A 48 4.45 15.97 0.91
N VAL A 49 3.99 14.73 1.04
CA VAL A 49 4.05 13.73 -0.04
C VAL A 49 3.09 14.10 -1.18
N LEU A 50 1.86 14.49 -0.87
CA LEU A 50 0.81 14.80 -1.85
C LEU A 50 1.02 16.16 -2.53
N GLY A 51 1.60 17.14 -1.84
CA GLY A 51 1.82 18.49 -2.35
C GLY A 51 0.49 19.17 -2.71
N SER A 52 0.36 19.68 -3.93
CA SER A 52 -0.87 20.32 -4.43
C SER A 52 -2.07 19.38 -4.56
N MET A 53 -1.86 18.05 -4.45
CA MET A 53 -2.95 17.07 -4.47
C MET A 53 -3.52 16.79 -3.08
N ALA A 54 -2.94 17.39 -2.03
CA ALA A 54 -3.44 17.22 -0.68
C ALA A 54 -4.80 17.94 -0.54
N PRO A 55 -5.82 17.29 0.04
CA PRO A 55 -7.02 18.01 0.48
C PRO A 55 -6.67 18.97 1.63
N ASP A 56 -7.66 19.73 2.09
CA ASP A 56 -7.44 20.66 3.19
C ASP A 56 -7.05 19.92 4.49
N SER A 57 -6.41 20.65 5.40
CA SER A 57 -5.85 20.05 6.62
C SER A 57 -6.92 19.57 7.60
N ALA A 58 -8.13 20.13 7.57
CA ALA A 58 -9.21 19.70 8.45
C ALA A 58 -9.78 18.36 7.99
N SER A 59 -10.01 18.21 6.68
CA SER A 59 -10.41 16.93 6.08
C SER A 59 -9.39 15.83 6.35
N MET A 60 -8.09 16.09 6.08
CA MET A 60 -7.04 15.10 6.38
C MET A 60 -6.93 14.74 7.86
N MET A 61 -7.19 15.68 8.76
CA MET A 61 -7.19 15.42 10.20
C MET A 61 -8.37 14.54 10.61
N SER A 62 -9.54 14.75 10.00
CA SER A 62 -10.72 13.90 10.20
C SER A 62 -10.43 12.47 9.75
N ASP A 63 -9.92 12.31 8.53
CA ASP A 63 -9.56 11.00 7.97
C ASP A 63 -8.52 10.28 8.83
N CYS A 64 -7.48 11.01 9.26
CA CYS A 64 -6.45 10.45 10.13
C CYS A 64 -7.02 9.93 11.45
N LYS A 65 -7.97 10.65 12.07
CA LYS A 65 -8.57 10.24 13.35
C LYS A 65 -9.50 9.04 13.20
N ALA A 66 -10.15 8.92 12.04
CA ALA A 66 -11.03 7.78 11.73
C ALA A 66 -10.25 6.51 11.39
N ALA A 67 -9.03 6.64 10.86
CA ALA A 67 -8.16 5.52 10.53
C ALA A 67 -7.78 4.68 11.76
N SER A 68 -7.34 3.45 11.53
CA SER A 68 -6.67 2.60 12.50
C SER A 68 -5.20 2.99 12.69
N ASP A 69 -4.57 2.51 13.76
CA ASP A 69 -3.15 2.78 14.02
C ASP A 69 -2.25 2.24 12.90
N SER A 70 -2.64 1.10 12.29
CA SER A 70 -1.91 0.49 11.18
C SER A 70 -1.96 1.34 9.90
N GLU A 71 -3.13 1.88 9.57
CA GLU A 71 -3.30 2.77 8.41
C GLU A 71 -2.53 4.09 8.60
N ARG A 72 -2.52 4.64 9.81
CA ARG A 72 -1.66 5.78 10.17
C ARG A 72 -0.17 5.45 9.96
N GLY A 73 0.24 4.24 10.36
CA GLY A 73 1.58 3.69 10.09
C GLY A 73 1.90 3.60 8.60
N CYS A 74 0.96 3.10 7.79
CA CYS A 74 1.09 3.03 6.33
C CYS A 74 1.37 4.39 5.71
N VAL A 75 0.57 5.40 6.09
CA VAL A 75 0.72 6.76 5.56
C VAL A 75 2.09 7.34 5.89
N MET A 76 2.61 7.05 7.08
CA MET A 76 3.94 7.51 7.50
C MET A 76 5.09 6.80 6.79
N ALA A 77 4.92 5.54 6.39
CA ALA A 77 5.88 4.81 5.57
C ALA A 77 5.81 5.21 4.08
N ALA A 78 4.67 5.72 3.61
CA ALA A 78 4.48 6.10 2.22
C ALA A 78 5.34 7.32 1.83
N THR A 79 6.16 7.16 0.79
CA THR A 79 7.03 8.23 0.26
C THR A 79 6.57 8.79 -1.09
N LYS A 80 5.52 8.20 -1.67
CA LYS A 80 4.98 8.53 -2.99
C LYS A 80 3.48 8.75 -2.91
N LYS A 81 2.95 9.63 -3.75
CA LYS A 81 1.51 9.98 -3.77
C LYS A 81 0.61 8.76 -3.93
N GLY A 82 0.94 7.87 -4.88
CA GLY A 82 0.19 6.64 -5.10
C GLY A 82 0.21 5.69 -3.91
N ALA A 83 1.30 5.67 -3.12
CA ALA A 83 1.39 4.83 -1.93
C ALA A 83 0.50 5.36 -0.79
N VAL A 84 0.38 6.69 -0.65
CA VAL A 84 -0.57 7.28 0.33
C VAL A 84 -2.01 6.89 0.00
N ALA A 85 -2.36 6.80 -1.29
CA ALA A 85 -3.68 6.38 -1.74
C ALA A 85 -3.97 4.88 -1.53
N GLN A 86 -2.95 4.07 -1.23
CA GLN A 86 -3.08 2.63 -0.98
C GLN A 86 -3.18 2.29 0.52
N CYS A 87 -3.13 3.30 1.40
CA CYS A 87 -3.19 3.13 2.86
C CYS A 87 -4.62 3.11 3.42
N MET A 88 -5.64 2.99 2.55
CA MET A 88 -7.06 3.10 2.83
C MET A 88 -7.85 2.13 1.94
#